data_AF-A0A2E3NCA4-F1
#
_entry.id   AF-A0A2E3NCA4-F1
#
_cell.length_a   1.000
_cell.length_b   1.000
_cell.length_c   1.000
_cell.angle_alpha   90.00
_cell.angle_beta   90.00
_cell.angle_gamma   90.00
#
_symmetry.space_group_name_H-M   'P 1'
#
loop_
_entity.id
_entity.type
_entity.pdbx_description
1 polymer ?
#
loop_
_entity_poly.entity_id
_entity_poly.type
_entity_poly.pdbx_seq_one_letter_code
_entity_poly.pdbx_strand_id
1 'polypeptide(L)'
;MSKSPYGLLLAGGKSSRMGRDKADLKVVDGLSMRDRGMELLRAVTAQSYLAIAGDDARNYNHPTIQDLRENAGPLAGLEAAFRHAPGAAWLVTACDLPFLTSSTLKYLVECRDPTSDATCFTSRFDGKPEPLCTIYEPSAHSSLENVLSEGVRCARRFLSTLNRKEIELPELSALDNCNRPEDLEEARLSLNHGRTLKKVFVEYCGVLREDAGCQSEEFQTRSVTVAGLWEELRLSRALSLEIDSVKVAINDEFRSWNHPLTEEDKVTLFPPFAGG
;
A
#
# COMPACT_ATOMS: atom_id res chain seq x y z
N MET A 1 5.06 -24.40 19.72
CA MET A 1 4.44 -23.27 18.99
C MET A 1 5.45 -22.14 18.93
N SER A 2 5.66 -21.54 17.76
CA SER A 2 6.54 -20.35 17.64
C SER A 2 5.95 -19.18 18.43
N LYS A 3 6.79 -18.33 19.04
CA LYS A 3 6.33 -17.13 19.76
C LYS A 3 5.70 -16.16 18.77
N SER A 4 4.56 -15.54 19.08
CA SER A 4 3.95 -14.51 18.22
C SER A 4 4.95 -13.37 17.91
N PRO A 5 5.01 -12.84 16.67
CA PRO A 5 5.91 -11.75 16.32
C PRO A 5 5.52 -10.45 17.00
N TYR A 6 6.44 -9.49 17.04
CA TYR A 6 6.16 -8.10 17.36
C TYR A 6 5.74 -7.36 16.08
N GLY A 7 4.96 -6.30 16.21
CA GLY A 7 4.48 -5.48 15.10
C GLY A 7 5.26 -4.18 15.01
N LEU A 8 5.61 -3.77 13.80
CA LEU A 8 6.18 -2.47 13.50
C LEU A 8 5.34 -1.80 12.40
N LEU A 9 4.67 -0.70 12.73
CA LEU A 9 3.97 0.13 11.75
C LEU A 9 4.91 1.22 11.25
N LEU A 10 5.16 1.22 9.94
CA LEU A 10 5.88 2.28 9.26
C LEU A 10 4.90 3.39 8.88
N ALA A 11 4.98 4.50 9.61
CA ALA A 11 4.17 5.70 9.36
C ALA A 11 4.99 6.86 8.76
N GLY A 12 6.25 6.62 8.42
CA GLY A 12 7.18 7.63 7.92
C GLY A 12 7.15 7.82 6.40
N GLY A 13 7.19 9.08 5.98
CA GLY A 13 7.41 9.51 4.59
C GLY A 13 7.04 10.98 4.43
N LYS A 14 7.91 11.81 3.83
CA LYS A 14 7.59 13.20 3.49
C LYS A 14 6.53 13.21 2.37
N SER A 15 5.25 13.19 2.73
CA SER A 15 4.16 13.36 1.76
C SER A 15 4.05 14.84 1.39
N SER A 16 4.79 15.28 0.37
CA SER A 16 4.69 16.64 -0.17
C SER A 16 3.44 16.85 -1.02
N ARG A 17 2.86 15.77 -1.57
CA ARG A 17 1.72 15.81 -2.49
C ARG A 17 0.36 15.95 -1.81
N MET A 18 0.23 15.59 -0.53
CA MET A 18 -1.07 15.62 0.18
C MET A 18 -1.22 16.78 1.19
N GLY A 19 -0.23 17.66 1.31
CA GLY A 19 -0.29 18.86 2.18
C GLY A 19 -0.37 18.60 3.69
N ARG A 20 -0.55 17.34 4.12
CA ARG A 20 -0.57 16.83 5.50
C ARG A 20 0.12 15.47 5.56
N ASP A 21 0.57 15.07 6.75
CA ASP A 21 1.09 13.73 6.97
C ASP A 21 -0.01 12.70 6.65
N LYS A 22 0.27 11.85 5.67
CA LYS A 22 -0.64 10.81 5.17
C LYS A 22 -1.14 9.92 6.31
N ALA A 23 -0.27 9.62 7.27
CA ALA A 23 -0.60 8.77 8.40
C ALA A 23 -1.74 9.34 9.27
N ASP A 24 -1.96 10.66 9.26
CA ASP A 24 -3.00 11.35 10.04
C ASP A 24 -4.35 11.42 9.32
N LEU A 25 -4.43 11.02 8.05
CA LEU A 25 -5.67 11.11 7.28
C LEU A 25 -6.65 10.03 7.71
N LYS A 26 -7.90 10.43 7.91
CA LYS A 26 -8.99 9.54 8.32
C LYS A 26 -9.51 8.74 7.14
N VAL A 27 -9.66 7.42 7.32
CA VAL A 27 -10.10 6.52 6.25
C VAL A 27 -11.49 5.96 6.52
N VAL A 28 -11.65 5.22 7.62
CA VAL A 28 -12.91 4.52 7.98
C VAL A 28 -13.15 4.68 9.48
N ASP A 29 -14.41 4.76 9.90
CA ASP A 29 -14.84 4.88 11.31
C ASP A 29 -14.19 6.04 12.09
N GLY A 30 -13.73 7.07 11.37
CA GLY A 30 -13.03 8.22 11.95
C GLY A 30 -11.59 7.95 12.40
N LEU A 31 -11.07 6.73 12.21
CA LEU A 31 -9.69 6.36 12.50
C LEU A 31 -8.73 6.89 11.42
N SER A 32 -7.55 7.34 11.87
CA SER A 32 -6.45 7.67 10.95
C SER A 32 -5.85 6.39 10.34
N MET A 33 -5.16 6.53 9.20
CA MET A 33 -4.36 5.45 8.61
C MET A 33 -3.40 4.82 9.63
N ARG A 34 -2.78 5.66 10.47
CA ARG A 34 -1.90 5.21 11.55
C ARG A 34 -2.64 4.38 12.58
N ASP A 35 -3.72 4.92 13.14
CA ASP A 35 -4.45 4.26 14.24
C ASP A 35 -5.01 2.92 13.78
N ARG A 36 -5.57 2.88 12.57
CA ARG A 36 -6.05 1.66 11.92
C ARG A 36 -4.92 0.64 11.74
N GLY A 37 -3.77 1.05 11.21
CA GLY A 37 -2.60 0.17 11.07
C GLY A 37 -2.12 -0.40 12.40
N MET A 38 -2.13 0.40 13.46
CA MET A 38 -1.77 -0.04 14.82
C MET A 38 -2.78 -1.03 15.39
N GLU A 39 -4.08 -0.83 15.17
CA GLU A 39 -5.13 -1.78 15.58
C GLU A 39 -5.00 -3.12 14.86
N LEU A 40 -4.74 -3.08 13.55
CA LEU A 40 -4.51 -4.28 12.75
C LEU A 40 -3.31 -5.09 13.28
N LEU A 41 -2.18 -4.44 13.58
CA LEU A 41 -1.01 -5.10 14.16
C LEU A 41 -1.30 -5.68 15.54
N ARG A 42 -1.95 -4.93 16.43
CA ARG A 42 -2.27 -5.37 17.79
C ARG A 42 -3.14 -6.62 17.82
N ALA A 43 -4.00 -6.80 16.82
CA ALA A 43 -4.86 -7.97 16.71
C ALA A 43 -4.08 -9.29 16.46
N VAL A 44 -2.83 -9.21 15.98
CA VAL A 44 -2.07 -10.39 15.52
C VAL A 44 -0.64 -10.50 16.08
N THR A 45 -0.17 -9.50 16.83
CA THR A 45 1.20 -9.45 17.39
C THR A 45 1.19 -9.41 18.91
N ALA A 46 2.27 -9.88 19.54
CA ALA A 46 2.41 -9.86 21.00
C ALA A 46 2.63 -8.44 21.56
N GLN A 47 3.31 -7.59 20.80
CA GLN A 47 3.56 -6.18 21.08
C GLN A 47 3.59 -5.43 19.75
N SER A 48 3.16 -4.17 19.71
CA SER A 48 3.15 -3.39 18.47
C SER A 48 3.70 -1.98 18.70
N TYR A 49 4.51 -1.52 17.76
CA TYR A 49 5.23 -0.26 17.83
C TYR A 49 5.02 0.57 16.56
N LEU A 50 4.97 1.87 16.73
CA LEU A 50 5.00 2.85 15.65
C LEU A 50 6.46 3.27 15.39
N ALA A 51 6.93 3.09 14.15
CA ALA A 51 8.22 3.65 13.75
C ALA A 51 8.07 5.16 13.55
N ILE A 52 8.98 5.93 14.15
CA ILE A 52 9.03 7.39 14.06
C ILE A 52 10.44 7.86 13.69
N ALA A 53 10.54 8.99 13.01
CA ALA A 53 11.85 9.58 12.71
C ALA A 53 12.57 9.99 14.00
N GLY A 54 13.91 9.97 13.99
CA GLY A 54 14.71 10.30 15.18
C GLY A 54 14.51 11.73 15.71
N ASP A 55 14.13 12.67 14.84
CA ASP A 55 13.81 14.06 15.16
C ASP A 55 12.31 14.32 15.42
N ASP A 56 11.48 13.28 15.38
CA ASP A 56 10.05 13.41 15.61
C ASP A 56 9.74 13.51 17.11
N ALA A 57 9.41 14.74 17.54
CA ALA A 57 9.05 15.05 18.92
C ALA A 57 7.52 15.01 19.17
N ARG A 58 6.70 14.54 18.22
CA ARG A 58 5.26 14.42 18.41
C ARG A 58 4.94 13.39 19.49
N ASN A 59 3.89 13.66 20.27
CA ASN A 59 3.39 12.71 21.25
C ASN A 59 2.35 11.79 20.59
N TYR A 60 2.62 10.48 20.60
CA TYR A 60 1.76 9.46 20.01
C TYR A 60 1.07 8.64 21.11
N ASN A 61 -0.17 8.22 20.85
CA ASN A 61 -0.92 7.32 21.75
C ASN A 61 -0.51 5.84 21.60
N HIS A 62 0.68 5.58 21.05
CA HIS A 62 1.20 4.25 20.76
C HIS A 62 2.65 4.13 21.25
N PRO A 63 3.11 2.94 21.64
CA PRO A 63 4.54 2.69 21.83
C PRO A 63 5.29 3.03 20.54
N THR A 64 6.39 3.76 20.64
CA THR A 64 7.18 4.21 19.50
C THR A 64 8.57 3.60 19.51
N ILE A 65 9.13 3.38 18.32
CA ILE A 65 10.56 3.08 18.12
C ILE A 65 11.12 4.16 17.20
N GLN A 66 12.18 4.83 17.65
CA GLN A 66 12.86 5.85 16.88
C GLN A 66 13.85 5.22 15.90
N ASP A 67 13.83 5.69 14.66
CA ASP A 67 14.80 5.31 13.64
C ASP A 67 16.22 5.67 14.10
N LEU A 68 17.16 4.74 13.88
CA LEU A 68 18.56 4.91 14.26
C LEU A 68 19.40 5.58 13.17
N ARG A 69 18.85 5.68 11.95
CA ARG A 69 19.51 6.23 10.77
C ARG A 69 18.59 7.20 10.06
N GLU A 70 19.07 8.40 9.85
CA GLU A 70 18.38 9.35 8.98
C GLU A 70 18.39 8.86 7.53
N ASN A 71 17.27 9.03 6.83
CA ASN A 71 17.13 8.79 5.39
C ASN A 71 17.49 7.35 4.94
N ALA A 72 17.38 6.33 5.80
CA ALA A 72 17.57 4.92 5.42
C ALA A 72 16.25 4.21 5.04
N GLY A 73 15.14 4.94 4.96
CA GLY A 73 13.84 4.43 4.55
C GLY A 73 13.30 3.36 5.51
N PRO A 74 12.44 2.44 5.04
CA PRO A 74 11.85 1.38 5.87
C PRO A 74 12.85 0.49 6.62
N LEU A 75 14.08 0.36 6.09
CA LEU A 75 15.13 -0.44 6.70
C LEU A 75 15.67 0.20 8.00
N ALA A 76 15.55 1.51 8.16
CA ALA A 76 15.91 2.20 9.39
C ALA A 76 15.03 1.74 10.57
N GLY A 77 13.72 1.67 10.33
CA GLY A 77 12.76 1.21 11.32
C GLY A 77 12.95 -0.27 11.67
N LEU A 78 13.23 -1.12 10.67
CA LEU A 78 13.53 -2.54 10.93
C LEU A 78 14.82 -2.73 11.74
N GLU A 79 15.87 -1.95 11.46
CA GLU A 79 17.11 -1.99 12.26
C GLU A 79 16.83 -1.58 13.71
N ALA A 80 16.08 -0.49 13.91
CA ALA A 80 15.69 -0.02 15.22
C ALA A 80 14.86 -1.07 15.99
N ALA A 81 13.95 -1.75 15.29
CA ALA A 81 13.14 -2.82 15.85
C ALA A 81 14.00 -4.03 16.30
N PHE A 82 14.94 -4.48 15.48
CA PHE A 82 15.86 -5.54 15.89
C PHE A 82 16.75 -5.11 17.07
N ARG A 83 17.25 -3.87 17.12
CA ARG A 83 18.01 -3.40 18.29
C ARG A 83 17.15 -3.34 19.56
N HIS A 84 15.87 -2.97 19.43
CA HIS A 84 14.91 -2.93 20.54
C HIS A 84 14.60 -4.33 21.10
N ALA A 85 14.43 -5.33 20.23
CA ALA A 85 14.22 -6.72 20.64
C ALA A 85 14.96 -7.71 19.71
N PRO A 86 16.25 -8.01 19.96
CA PRO A 86 17.08 -8.80 19.05
C PRO A 86 16.62 -10.25 18.85
N GLY A 87 15.93 -10.82 19.84
CA GLY A 87 15.41 -12.19 19.78
C GLY A 87 13.97 -12.29 19.27
N ALA A 88 13.34 -11.19 18.87
CA ALA A 88 11.96 -11.16 18.39
C ALA A 88 11.90 -11.16 16.86
N ALA A 89 10.91 -11.86 16.32
CA ALA A 89 10.51 -11.68 14.93
C ALA A 89 9.59 -10.46 14.80
N TRP A 90 9.63 -9.81 13.64
CA TRP A 90 8.95 -8.54 13.40
C TRP A 90 8.04 -8.61 12.18
N LEU A 91 6.73 -8.49 12.41
CA LEU A 91 5.74 -8.17 11.38
C LEU A 91 5.81 -6.68 11.08
N VAL A 92 6.38 -6.32 9.93
CA VAL A 92 6.50 -4.95 9.47
C VAL A 92 5.38 -4.66 8.47
N THR A 93 4.64 -3.56 8.69
CA THR A 93 3.62 -3.11 7.74
C THR A 93 3.62 -1.60 7.55
N ALA A 94 3.17 -1.12 6.39
CA ALA A 94 3.00 0.31 6.13
C ALA A 94 1.59 0.80 6.52
N CYS A 95 1.48 2.06 6.93
CA CYS A 95 0.19 2.67 7.28
C CYS A 95 -0.70 2.98 6.06
N ASP A 96 -0.14 2.97 4.85
CA ASP A 96 -0.85 3.39 3.63
C ASP A 96 -1.55 2.26 2.87
N LEU A 97 -1.86 1.17 3.57
CA LEU A 97 -2.54 -0.02 3.07
C LEU A 97 -4.02 0.00 3.51
N PRO A 98 -4.90 0.78 2.87
CA PRO A 98 -6.30 0.93 3.28
C PRO A 98 -7.11 -0.37 3.25
N PHE A 99 -6.75 -1.31 2.39
CA PHE A 99 -7.48 -2.57 2.19
C PHE A 99 -6.88 -3.73 2.97
N LEU A 100 -5.77 -3.50 3.70
CA LEU A 100 -5.18 -4.49 4.57
C LEU A 100 -6.15 -4.84 5.69
N THR A 101 -6.33 -6.12 5.99
CA THR A 101 -7.28 -6.61 6.99
C THR A 101 -6.59 -7.47 8.04
N SER A 102 -7.24 -7.63 9.21
CA SER A 102 -6.74 -8.53 10.26
C SER A 102 -6.69 -9.98 9.79
N SER A 103 -7.59 -10.42 8.89
CA SER A 103 -7.55 -11.77 8.32
C SER A 103 -6.33 -11.97 7.41
N THR A 104 -5.98 -10.97 6.58
CA THR A 104 -4.75 -11.00 5.76
C THR A 104 -3.51 -11.12 6.65
N LEU A 105 -3.41 -10.32 7.72
CA LEU A 105 -2.27 -10.38 8.63
C LEU A 105 -2.23 -11.66 9.46
N LYS A 106 -3.39 -12.16 9.90
CA LYS A 106 -3.49 -13.44 10.62
C LYS A 106 -3.01 -14.59 9.74
N TYR A 107 -3.41 -14.60 8.47
CA TYR A 107 -2.92 -15.58 7.50
C TYR A 107 -1.41 -15.53 7.34
N LEU A 108 -0.81 -14.33 7.26
CA LEU A 108 0.65 -14.19 7.22
C LEU A 108 1.33 -14.77 8.47
N VAL A 109 0.77 -14.53 9.66
CA VAL A 109 1.28 -15.08 10.93
C VAL A 109 1.13 -16.60 10.99
N GLU A 110 0.02 -17.15 10.47
CA GLU A 110 -0.22 -18.61 10.39
C GLU A 110 0.73 -19.29 9.41
N CYS A 111 1.08 -18.63 8.31
CA CYS A 111 2.02 -19.13 7.31
C CYS A 111 3.49 -18.93 7.67
N ARG A 112 3.78 -18.18 8.74
CA ARG A 112 5.15 -17.87 9.18
C ARG A 112 6.03 -19.12 9.30
N ASP A 113 7.23 -19.02 8.76
CA ASP A 113 8.26 -20.05 8.87
C ASP A 113 9.51 -19.54 9.61
N PRO A 114 9.71 -19.90 10.89
CA PRO A 114 10.88 -19.49 11.67
C PRO A 114 12.23 -20.05 11.20
N THR A 115 12.24 -20.96 10.21
CA THR A 115 13.48 -21.49 9.63
C THR A 115 13.97 -20.67 8.42
N SER A 116 13.12 -19.78 7.91
CA SER A 116 13.46 -18.79 6.89
C SER A 116 13.85 -17.46 7.56
N ASP A 117 14.55 -16.57 6.86
CA ASP A 117 14.85 -15.21 7.34
C ASP A 117 13.61 -14.30 7.28
N ALA A 118 12.68 -14.58 6.37
CA ALA A 118 11.45 -13.82 6.24
C ALA A 118 10.28 -14.67 5.71
N THR A 119 9.06 -14.27 6.04
CA THR A 119 7.83 -14.73 5.39
C THR A 119 7.09 -13.51 4.83
N CYS A 120 6.80 -13.49 3.54
CA CYS A 120 6.25 -12.31 2.84
C CYS A 120 5.22 -12.67 1.79
N PHE A 121 4.36 -11.70 1.46
CA PHE A 121 3.53 -11.75 0.26
C PHE A 121 4.33 -11.37 -0.99
N THR A 122 3.76 -11.65 -2.17
CA THR A 122 4.22 -11.11 -3.45
C THR A 122 3.27 -10.04 -3.96
N SER A 123 3.82 -9.02 -4.62
CA SER A 123 3.07 -7.94 -5.25
C SER A 123 2.36 -8.48 -6.50
N ARG A 124 1.07 -8.17 -6.62
CA ARG A 124 0.27 -8.58 -7.78
C ARG A 124 0.67 -7.85 -9.08
N PHE A 125 1.42 -6.76 -8.98
CA PHE A 125 1.79 -5.92 -10.13
C PHE A 125 3.05 -6.42 -10.84
N ASP A 126 4.03 -6.93 -10.09
CA ASP A 126 5.34 -7.30 -10.61
C ASP A 126 5.84 -8.66 -10.12
N GLY A 127 5.05 -9.37 -9.31
CA GLY A 127 5.40 -10.68 -8.73
C GLY A 127 6.55 -10.63 -7.73
N LYS A 128 7.06 -9.45 -7.38
CA LYS A 128 8.21 -9.29 -6.48
C LYS A 128 7.77 -9.36 -5.02
N PRO A 129 8.65 -9.75 -4.09
CA PRO A 129 8.30 -9.80 -2.67
C PRO A 129 7.93 -8.42 -2.11
N GLU A 130 6.93 -8.37 -1.24
CA GLU A 130 6.40 -7.13 -0.66
C GLU A 130 7.01 -6.85 0.72
N PRO A 131 8.03 -5.98 0.83
CA PRO A 131 8.75 -5.76 2.08
C PRO A 131 7.94 -5.07 3.18
N LEU A 132 6.85 -4.36 2.84
CA LEU A 132 6.06 -3.58 3.79
C LEU A 132 4.76 -4.30 4.19
N CYS A 133 4.74 -5.62 4.08
CA CYS A 133 3.81 -6.52 4.75
C CYS A 133 4.49 -7.89 4.91
N THR A 134 5.55 -7.93 5.74
CA THR A 134 6.48 -9.06 5.86
C THR A 134 6.80 -9.35 7.32
N ILE A 135 6.93 -10.63 7.67
CA ILE A 135 7.52 -11.07 8.93
C ILE A 135 9.01 -11.30 8.70
N TYR A 136 9.86 -10.57 9.41
CA TYR A 136 11.31 -10.76 9.44
C TYR A 136 11.72 -11.52 10.71
N GLU A 137 12.46 -12.62 10.56
CA GLU A 137 12.99 -13.39 11.68
C GLU A 137 14.27 -12.76 12.25
N PRO A 138 14.64 -13.06 13.52
CA PRO A 138 15.91 -12.61 14.10
C PRO A 138 17.15 -12.91 13.25
N SER A 139 17.13 -14.00 12.46
CA SER A 139 18.25 -14.36 11.57
C SER A 139 18.50 -13.33 10.47
N ALA A 140 17.50 -12.53 10.09
CA ALA A 140 17.64 -11.47 9.10
C ALA A 140 18.48 -10.29 9.59
N HIS A 141 18.73 -10.16 10.91
CA HIS A 141 19.37 -8.99 11.50
C HIS A 141 20.80 -8.78 11.00
N SER A 142 21.64 -9.82 10.94
CA SER A 142 23.03 -9.70 10.47
C SER A 142 23.09 -9.29 8.99
N SER A 143 22.22 -9.88 8.16
CA SER A 143 22.07 -9.50 6.75
C SER A 143 21.62 -8.04 6.62
N LEU A 144 20.73 -7.56 7.48
CA LEU A 144 20.28 -6.17 7.50
C LEU A 144 21.44 -5.20 7.81
N GLU A 145 22.24 -5.50 8.83
CA GLU A 145 23.40 -4.67 9.20
C GLU A 145 24.40 -4.55 8.05
N ASN A 146 24.69 -5.68 7.38
CA ASN A 146 25.58 -5.72 6.22
C ASN A 146 25.06 -4.83 5.08
N VAL A 147 23.81 -5.00 4.64
CA VAL A 147 23.29 -4.21 3.50
C VAL A 147 23.17 -2.72 3.83
N LEU A 148 22.88 -2.37 5.09
CA LEU A 148 22.85 -0.97 5.53
C LEU A 148 24.26 -0.37 5.55
N SER A 149 25.29 -1.15 5.92
CA SER A 149 26.70 -0.72 5.85
C SER A 149 27.16 -0.46 4.40
N GLU A 150 26.60 -1.20 3.44
CA GLU A 150 26.83 -1.02 2.00
C GLU A 150 26.00 0.13 1.38
N GLY A 151 25.17 0.81 2.18
CA GLY A 151 24.34 1.93 1.74
C GLY A 151 23.07 1.53 1.00
N VAL A 152 22.68 0.25 1.03
CA VAL A 152 21.39 -0.21 0.50
C VAL A 152 20.26 0.33 1.36
N ARG A 153 19.31 1.03 0.73
CA ARG A 153 18.13 1.61 1.38
C ARG A 153 16.80 1.05 0.86
N CYS A 154 16.85 0.25 -0.20
CA CYS A 154 15.66 -0.30 -0.84
C CYS A 154 15.23 -1.57 -0.10
N ALA A 155 14.10 -1.50 0.62
CA ALA A 155 13.60 -2.62 1.42
C ALA A 155 13.27 -3.85 0.57
N ARG A 156 12.75 -3.65 -0.65
CA ARG A 156 12.48 -4.75 -1.59
C ARG A 156 13.77 -5.44 -2.02
N ARG A 157 14.83 -4.66 -2.30
CA ARG A 157 16.16 -5.21 -2.65
C ARG A 157 16.74 -6.02 -1.50
N PHE A 158 16.63 -5.52 -0.26
CA PHE A 158 17.04 -6.27 0.93
C PHE A 158 16.27 -7.58 1.09
N LEU A 159 14.93 -7.53 1.01
CA LEU A 159 14.12 -8.76 1.13
C LEU A 159 14.49 -9.79 0.05
N SER A 160 14.83 -9.35 -1.16
CA SER A 160 15.30 -10.25 -2.22
C SER A 160 16.61 -10.97 -1.92
N THR A 161 17.46 -10.49 -1.01
CA THR A 161 18.72 -11.16 -0.63
C THR A 161 18.55 -12.22 0.45
N LEU A 162 17.39 -12.28 1.11
CA LEU A 162 17.12 -13.18 2.22
C LEU A 162 16.62 -14.54 1.75
N ASN A 163 16.87 -15.59 2.55
CA ASN A 163 16.14 -16.85 2.43
C ASN A 163 14.71 -16.63 2.92
N ARG A 164 13.73 -16.59 2.02
CA ARG A 164 12.37 -16.18 2.36
C ARG A 164 11.32 -17.17 1.88
N LYS A 165 10.26 -17.29 2.67
CA LYS A 165 9.03 -17.96 2.27
C LYS A 165 8.06 -16.94 1.65
N GLU A 166 7.75 -17.14 0.38
CA GLU A 166 6.72 -16.35 -0.32
C GLU A 166 5.37 -17.05 -0.23
N ILE A 167 4.31 -16.29 0.05
CA ILE A 167 2.93 -16.78 0.10
C ILE A 167 2.01 -15.90 -0.76
N GLU A 168 0.94 -16.50 -1.24
CA GLU A 168 -0.06 -15.80 -2.06
C GLU A 168 -0.95 -14.90 -1.20
N LEU A 169 -1.38 -13.77 -1.75
CA LEU A 169 -2.35 -12.88 -1.14
C LEU A 169 -3.76 -13.48 -1.22
N PRO A 170 -4.47 -13.63 -0.08
CA PRO A 170 -5.86 -14.09 -0.10
C PRO A 170 -6.80 -13.13 -0.84
N GLU A 171 -6.55 -11.83 -0.70
CA GLU A 171 -7.25 -10.76 -1.39
C GLU A 171 -6.21 -9.91 -2.12
N LEU A 172 -6.26 -9.92 -3.44
CA LEU A 172 -5.21 -9.32 -4.28
C LEU A 172 -5.01 -7.83 -3.98
N SER A 173 -6.10 -7.11 -3.73
CA SER A 173 -6.06 -5.66 -3.47
C SER A 173 -5.60 -5.27 -2.06
N ALA A 174 -5.34 -6.24 -1.16
CA ALA A 174 -5.06 -5.96 0.25
C ALA A 174 -3.77 -5.14 0.47
N LEU A 175 -2.82 -5.18 -0.47
CA LEU A 175 -1.56 -4.44 -0.40
C LEU A 175 -1.50 -3.25 -1.38
N ASP A 176 -2.63 -2.83 -1.95
CA ASP A 176 -2.65 -1.65 -2.83
C ASP A 176 -2.49 -0.37 -1.97
N ASN A 177 -1.45 0.43 -2.23
CA ASN A 177 -1.16 1.66 -1.47
C ASN A 177 -2.00 2.85 -1.94
N CYS A 178 -2.47 3.69 -1.01
CA CYS A 178 -3.13 4.97 -1.36
C CYS A 178 -2.11 6.10 -1.56
N ASN A 179 -1.60 6.41 -2.75
CA ASN A 179 -0.56 7.45 -2.87
C ASN A 179 -1.07 8.86 -3.18
N ARG A 180 -2.32 8.99 -3.63
CA ARG A 180 -2.96 10.24 -4.01
C ARG A 180 -4.24 10.50 -3.19
N PRO A 181 -4.72 11.76 -3.12
CA PRO A 181 -6.00 12.09 -2.49
C PRO A 181 -7.18 11.29 -3.06
N GLU A 182 -7.18 11.02 -4.37
CA GLU A 182 -8.21 10.25 -5.05
C GLU A 182 -8.21 8.79 -4.58
N ASP A 183 -7.01 8.21 -4.36
CA ASP A 183 -6.89 6.84 -3.85
C ASP A 183 -7.45 6.73 -2.41
N LEU A 184 -7.29 7.79 -1.61
CA LEU A 184 -7.86 7.86 -0.26
C LEU A 184 -9.38 7.94 -0.29
N GLU A 185 -9.95 8.73 -1.20
CA GLU A 185 -11.40 8.83 -1.35
C GLU A 185 -12.00 7.52 -1.85
N GLU A 186 -11.36 6.87 -2.82
CA GLU A 186 -11.70 5.52 -3.28
C GLU A 186 -11.68 4.52 -2.12
N ALA A 187 -10.61 4.54 -1.30
CA ALA A 187 -10.51 3.70 -0.13
C ALA A 187 -11.61 3.95 0.89
N ARG A 188 -11.88 5.22 1.21
CA ARG A 188 -12.94 5.62 2.16
C ARG A 188 -14.31 5.14 1.69
N LEU A 189 -14.64 5.37 0.41
CA LEU A 189 -15.93 4.96 -0.14
C LEU A 189 -16.06 3.44 -0.22
N SER A 190 -15.00 2.75 -0.66
CA SER A 190 -14.90 1.28 -0.68
C SER A 190 -15.12 0.67 0.70
N LEU A 191 -14.51 1.22 1.74
CA LEU A 191 -14.61 0.69 3.10
C LEU A 191 -15.98 0.97 3.74
N ASN A 192 -16.59 2.13 3.46
CA ASN A 192 -17.88 2.52 4.04
C ASN A 192 -19.09 1.87 3.35
N HIS A 193 -19.04 1.68 2.03
CA HIS A 193 -20.19 1.23 1.24
C HIS A 193 -20.01 -0.18 0.64
N GLY A 194 -18.82 -0.76 0.80
CA GLY A 194 -18.45 -2.03 0.19
C GLY A 194 -18.07 -1.89 -1.29
N ARG A 195 -17.48 -2.97 -1.82
CA ARG A 195 -17.06 -3.08 -3.22
C ARG A 195 -17.98 -4.05 -3.96
N THR A 196 -18.90 -3.51 -4.76
CA THR A 196 -19.78 -4.31 -5.63
C THR A 196 -19.21 -4.37 -7.03
N LEU A 197 -19.17 -5.57 -7.62
CA LEU A 197 -18.82 -5.71 -9.03
C LEU A 197 -19.86 -4.97 -9.87
N LYS A 198 -19.38 -4.09 -10.75
CA LYS A 198 -20.21 -3.34 -11.69
C LYS A 198 -19.57 -3.35 -13.07
N LYS A 199 -20.40 -3.19 -14.08
CA LYS A 199 -20.01 -3.10 -15.47
C LYS A 199 -20.14 -1.65 -15.94
N VAL A 200 -19.10 -1.13 -16.59
CA VAL A 200 -19.07 0.22 -17.15
C VAL A 200 -18.63 0.16 -18.62
N PHE A 201 -18.95 1.19 -19.39
CA PHE A 201 -18.49 1.34 -20.76
C PHE A 201 -17.37 2.38 -20.81
N VAL A 202 -16.16 1.98 -21.18
CA VAL A 202 -15.00 2.87 -21.23
C VAL A 202 -14.75 3.27 -22.68
N GLU A 203 -14.53 4.56 -22.91
CA GLU A 203 -14.13 5.11 -24.21
C GLU A 203 -12.77 5.82 -24.08
N TYR A 204 -11.84 5.47 -24.97
CA TYR A 204 -10.48 5.99 -24.98
C TYR A 204 -10.30 7.00 -26.11
N CYS A 205 -9.87 8.22 -25.77
CA CYS A 205 -9.55 9.25 -26.76
C CYS A 205 -8.04 9.38 -26.99
N GLY A 206 -7.65 9.81 -28.19
CA GLY A 206 -6.25 10.12 -28.55
C GLY A 206 -5.27 9.00 -28.23
N VAL A 207 -4.16 9.33 -27.57
CA VAL A 207 -3.09 8.37 -27.22
C VAL A 207 -3.57 7.21 -26.34
N LEU A 208 -4.60 7.43 -25.50
CA LEU A 208 -5.14 6.37 -24.64
C LEU A 208 -5.78 5.24 -25.44
N ARG A 209 -6.27 5.53 -26.65
CA ARG A 209 -6.81 4.51 -27.56
C ARG A 209 -5.71 3.59 -28.08
N GLU A 210 -4.53 4.14 -28.33
CA GLU A 210 -3.37 3.38 -28.78
C GLU A 210 -2.84 2.52 -27.65
N ASP A 211 -2.72 3.08 -26.44
CA ASP A 211 -2.34 2.35 -25.23
C ASP A 211 -3.30 1.18 -24.95
N ALA A 212 -4.61 1.43 -24.96
CA ALA A 212 -5.62 0.42 -24.69
C ALA A 212 -5.81 -0.61 -25.82
N GLY A 213 -5.32 -0.32 -27.02
CA GLY A 213 -5.52 -1.17 -28.20
C GLY A 213 -6.96 -1.24 -28.72
N CYS A 214 -7.87 -0.41 -28.19
CA CYS A 214 -9.27 -0.35 -28.60
C CYS A 214 -9.85 1.05 -28.41
N GLN A 215 -10.91 1.38 -29.16
CA GLN A 215 -11.62 2.66 -29.02
C GLN A 215 -12.51 2.68 -27.77
N SER A 216 -13.16 1.57 -27.48
CA SER A 216 -14.05 1.43 -26.34
C SER A 216 -14.14 -0.02 -25.94
N GLU A 217 -14.48 -0.26 -24.68
CA GLU A 217 -14.70 -1.60 -24.15
C GLU A 217 -15.75 -1.61 -23.04
N GLU A 218 -16.34 -2.78 -22.83
CA GLU A 218 -17.06 -3.08 -21.60
C GLU A 218 -16.04 -3.54 -20.55
N PHE A 219 -16.05 -2.91 -19.37
CA PHE A 219 -15.09 -3.19 -18.32
C PHE A 219 -15.82 -3.54 -17.01
N GLN A 220 -15.40 -4.63 -16.37
CA GLN A 220 -15.90 -5.01 -15.05
C GLN A 220 -14.96 -4.47 -13.97
N THR A 221 -15.50 -3.67 -13.06
CA THR A 221 -14.74 -3.04 -11.99
C THR A 221 -15.39 -3.25 -10.64
N ARG A 222 -14.57 -3.27 -9.58
CA ARG A 222 -15.04 -3.19 -8.19
C ARG A 222 -14.76 -1.83 -7.57
N SER A 223 -14.13 -0.93 -8.32
CA SER A 223 -13.84 0.43 -7.89
C SER A 223 -15.14 1.20 -7.67
N VAL A 224 -15.13 2.03 -6.63
CA VAL A 224 -16.28 2.86 -6.27
C VAL A 224 -16.29 4.17 -7.03
N THR A 225 -15.13 4.71 -7.38
CA THR A 225 -14.92 5.97 -8.07
C THR A 225 -14.25 5.78 -9.42
N VAL A 226 -14.33 6.81 -10.26
CA VAL A 226 -13.63 6.83 -11.55
C VAL A 226 -12.11 6.84 -11.39
N ALA A 227 -11.57 7.40 -10.31
CA ALA A 227 -10.14 7.31 -10.01
C ALA A 227 -9.68 5.87 -9.76
N GLY A 228 -10.49 5.08 -9.03
CA GLY A 228 -10.22 3.66 -8.83
C GLY A 228 -10.23 2.89 -10.16
N LEU A 229 -11.25 3.14 -10.99
CA LEU A 229 -11.33 2.55 -12.34
C LEU A 229 -10.11 2.93 -13.18
N TRP A 230 -9.66 4.19 -13.12
CA TRP A 230 -8.48 4.62 -13.84
C TRP A 230 -7.23 3.81 -13.49
N GLU A 231 -7.00 3.49 -12.22
CA GLU A 231 -5.86 2.64 -11.85
C GLU A 231 -6.00 1.21 -12.38
N GLU A 232 -7.19 0.63 -12.30
CA GLU A 232 -7.45 -0.70 -12.89
C GLU A 232 -7.17 -0.71 -14.40
N LEU A 233 -7.60 0.34 -15.12
CA LEU A 233 -7.35 0.50 -16.55
C LEU A 233 -5.87 0.76 -16.84
N ARG A 234 -5.23 1.68 -16.12
CA ARG A 234 -3.81 2.02 -16.29
C ARG A 234 -2.92 0.79 -16.18
N LEU A 235 -3.23 -0.09 -15.23
CA LEU A 235 -2.49 -1.35 -15.04
C LEU A 235 -2.83 -2.40 -16.10
N SER A 236 -4.13 -2.63 -16.35
CA SER A 236 -4.58 -3.71 -17.25
C SER A 236 -4.43 -3.39 -18.74
N ARG A 237 -4.29 -2.11 -19.09
CA ARG A 237 -4.14 -1.58 -20.45
C ARG A 237 -2.81 -0.85 -20.66
N ALA A 238 -1.93 -0.83 -19.65
CA ALA A 238 -0.64 -0.15 -19.70
C ALA A 238 -0.73 1.32 -20.17
N LEU A 239 -1.76 2.05 -19.70
CA LEU A 239 -1.97 3.44 -20.10
C LEU A 239 -0.74 4.29 -19.72
N SER A 240 -0.25 5.07 -20.68
CA SER A 240 1.03 5.78 -20.59
C SER A 240 0.94 7.13 -19.86
N LEU A 241 -0.27 7.67 -19.72
CA LEU A 241 -0.51 8.97 -19.11
C LEU A 241 -0.70 8.88 -17.59
N GLU A 242 -0.47 10.02 -16.94
CA GLU A 242 -0.79 10.23 -15.52
C GLU A 242 -2.20 10.80 -15.37
N ILE A 243 -2.87 10.47 -14.27
CA ILE A 243 -4.26 10.89 -13.98
C ILE A 243 -4.43 12.42 -14.06
N ASP A 244 -3.43 13.19 -13.63
CA ASP A 244 -3.44 14.66 -13.64
C ASP A 244 -3.46 15.27 -15.05
N SER A 245 -3.01 14.51 -16.05
CA SER A 245 -2.99 14.94 -17.45
C SER A 245 -4.28 14.59 -18.18
N VAL A 246 -5.14 13.75 -17.58
CA VAL A 246 -6.35 13.22 -18.20
C VAL A 246 -7.58 13.88 -17.60
N LYS A 247 -8.54 14.23 -18.46
CA LYS A 247 -9.89 14.62 -18.05
C LYS A 247 -10.84 13.46 -18.26
N VAL A 248 -11.85 13.37 -17.41
CA VAL A 248 -12.86 12.33 -17.51
C VAL A 248 -14.26 12.92 -17.63
N ALA A 249 -15.06 12.34 -18.53
CA ALA A 249 -16.49 12.55 -18.58
C ALA A 249 -17.22 11.26 -18.22
N ILE A 250 -18.34 11.41 -17.53
CA ILE A 250 -19.26 10.31 -17.21
C ILE A 250 -20.62 10.68 -17.77
N ASN A 251 -21.18 9.82 -18.59
CA ASN A 251 -22.44 10.04 -19.29
C ASN A 251 -22.47 11.41 -20.00
N ASP A 252 -21.40 11.69 -20.76
CA ASP A 252 -21.20 12.89 -21.57
C ASP A 252 -21.00 14.21 -20.80
N GLU A 253 -20.84 14.15 -19.47
CA GLU A 253 -20.54 15.33 -18.65
C GLU A 253 -19.19 15.20 -17.95
N PHE A 254 -18.36 16.25 -17.99
CA PHE A 254 -17.10 16.28 -17.25
C PHE A 254 -17.34 16.16 -15.74
N ARG A 255 -16.53 15.33 -15.09
CA ARG A 255 -16.65 15.02 -13.65
C ARG A 255 -15.30 15.10 -12.96
N SER A 256 -15.38 15.20 -11.63
CA SER A 256 -14.22 14.97 -10.76
C SER A 256 -13.86 13.49 -10.76
N TRP A 257 -12.57 13.18 -10.60
CA TRP A 257 -12.05 11.82 -10.42
C TRP A 257 -12.67 11.09 -9.22
N ASN A 258 -13.14 11.82 -8.20
CA ASN A 258 -13.83 11.26 -7.03
C ASN A 258 -15.31 10.93 -7.29
N HIS A 259 -15.82 11.11 -8.52
CA HIS A 259 -17.21 10.82 -8.82
C HIS A 259 -17.47 9.30 -8.68
N PRO A 260 -18.54 8.90 -7.97
CA PRO A 260 -18.87 7.49 -7.79
C PRO A 260 -19.39 6.87 -9.09
N LEU A 261 -18.96 5.64 -9.36
CA LEU A 261 -19.40 4.84 -10.49
C LEU A 261 -20.66 4.06 -10.17
N THR A 262 -21.54 3.97 -11.16
CA THR A 262 -22.75 3.15 -11.17
C THR A 262 -22.71 2.14 -12.32
N GLU A 263 -23.57 1.12 -12.23
CA GLU A 263 -23.73 0.13 -13.29
C GLU A 263 -24.13 0.82 -14.61
N GLU A 264 -23.53 0.42 -15.71
CA GLU A 264 -23.74 0.93 -17.08
C GLU A 264 -23.26 2.38 -17.34
N ASP A 265 -22.52 3.00 -16.41
CA ASP A 265 -21.91 4.31 -16.67
C ASP A 265 -21.01 4.30 -17.90
N LYS A 266 -21.14 5.32 -18.75
CA LYS A 266 -20.22 5.59 -19.86
C LYS A 266 -19.11 6.51 -19.39
N VAL A 267 -17.88 6.03 -19.34
CA VAL A 267 -16.68 6.74 -18.91
C VAL A 267 -15.79 7.06 -20.12
N THR A 268 -15.69 8.33 -20.48
CA THR A 268 -14.80 8.77 -21.58
C THR A 268 -13.55 9.42 -21.02
N LEU A 269 -12.37 8.90 -21.42
CA LEU A 269 -11.05 9.36 -20.97
C LEU A 269 -10.41 10.25 -22.04
N PHE A 270 -10.16 11.51 -21.69
CA PHE A 270 -9.60 12.52 -22.58
C PHE A 270 -8.12 12.81 -22.23
N PRO A 271 -7.16 12.48 -23.09
CA PRO A 271 -5.77 12.91 -22.92
C PRO A 271 -5.65 14.44 -23.04
N PRO A 272 -4.51 15.04 -22.68
CA PRO A 272 -4.32 16.47 -22.87
C PRO A 272 -4.48 16.81 -24.36
N PHE A 273 -5.28 17.83 -24.66
CA PHE A 273 -5.45 18.28 -26.03
C PHE A 273 -4.11 18.85 -26.53
N ALA A 274 -3.57 18.29 -27.60
CA ALA A 274 -2.45 18.87 -28.32
C ALA A 274 -2.95 20.15 -29.03
N GLY A 275 -2.95 21.28 -28.33
CA GLY A 275 -3.38 22.57 -28.88
C GLY A 275 -3.81 23.57 -27.83
N GLY A 276 -2.84 24.36 -27.35
CA GLY A 276 -3.02 25.58 -26.55
C GLY A 276 -1.72 26.37 -26.55
#